data_AF-A0A963QZI6-F1
#
_entry.id   AF-A0A963QZI6-F1
#
_cell.length_a   1.000
_cell.length_b   1.000
_cell.length_c   1.000
_cell.angle_alpha   90.00
_cell.angle_beta   90.00
_cell.angle_gamma   90.00
#
_symmetry.space_group_name_H-M   'P 1'
#
loop_
_entity.id
_entity.type
_entity.pdbx_description
1 polymer ?
#
loop_
_entity_poly.entity_id
_entity_poly.type
_entity_poly.pdbx_seq_one_letter_code
_entity_poly.pdbx_strand_id
1 'polypeptide(L)'
;MSVAATLERSAAAFDVQAIRAQFPILHTTMHGRPLVYLDSAASTQKPRAVIEAHRRFYEQDYANIHRGVYDLSQRATAMHDEARCKVQRFIGAPDRREIVFTRNATEAFNIVAQCFVRPRLTPGDEILVTEMEHHANIVPWQMIAEATGARVVAAPVTDAGELDLDAMIGAMGPATKFVSLAWVSNVLGTVNPVETVIAAAAGRGIPVMVDAAQAVQHRPVDVQALGADFIAFSGHKMYGPSGTGVLWGRAGHLEAMPPYQGGGDM
;
A
#
# COMPACT_ATOMS: atom_id res chain seq x y z
N MET A 1 -20.58 -18.69 31.78
CA MET A 1 -20.60 -19.37 30.47
C MET A 1 -19.22 -19.22 29.87
N SER A 2 -18.60 -20.35 29.48
CA SER A 2 -17.19 -20.42 29.06
C SER A 2 -16.92 -19.64 27.78
N VAL A 3 -15.73 -19.01 27.71
CA VAL A 3 -15.12 -18.35 26.55
C VAL A 3 -15.07 -19.27 25.31
N ALA A 4 -15.22 -20.59 25.50
CA ALA A 4 -15.33 -21.57 24.42
C ALA A 4 -16.60 -21.42 23.54
N ALA A 5 -17.68 -20.81 24.05
CA ALA A 5 -18.96 -20.76 23.34
C ALA A 5 -19.07 -19.64 22.28
N THR A 6 -18.08 -18.75 22.18
CA THR A 6 -18.10 -17.62 21.23
C THR A 6 -17.31 -17.90 19.94
N LEU A 7 -16.66 -19.06 19.84
CA LEU A 7 -15.92 -19.51 18.63
C LEU A 7 -16.76 -20.35 17.67
N GLU A 8 -18.02 -20.64 17.99
CA GLU A 8 -18.95 -21.41 17.14
C GLU A 8 -19.72 -20.55 16.13
N ARG A 9 -19.10 -19.49 15.62
CA ARG A 9 -19.63 -18.81 14.42
C ARG A 9 -18.97 -19.44 13.21
N SER A 10 -19.55 -20.54 12.73
CA SER A 10 -19.26 -21.28 11.50
C SER A 10 -18.45 -20.47 10.47
N ALA A 11 -17.13 -20.53 10.57
CA ALA A 11 -16.28 -20.37 9.41
C ALA A 11 -16.64 -21.52 8.48
N ALA A 12 -17.24 -21.24 7.32
CA ALA A 12 -17.15 -22.22 6.24
C ALA A 12 -15.67 -22.62 6.14
N ALA A 13 -15.37 -23.91 6.33
CA ALA A 13 -14.00 -24.39 6.36
C ALA A 13 -13.22 -23.81 5.16
N PHE A 14 -12.02 -23.27 5.40
CA PHE A 14 -11.19 -22.70 4.34
C PHE A 14 -10.81 -23.80 3.34
N ASP A 15 -11.58 -23.93 2.25
CA ASP A 15 -11.34 -24.93 1.21
C ASP A 15 -10.27 -24.43 0.24
N VAL A 16 -9.02 -24.76 0.59
CA VAL A 16 -7.86 -24.42 -0.24
C VAL A 16 -7.91 -25.05 -1.63
N GLN A 17 -8.57 -26.20 -1.81
CA GLN A 17 -8.65 -26.85 -3.13
C GLN A 17 -9.61 -26.11 -4.05
N ALA A 18 -10.77 -25.69 -3.53
CA ALA A 18 -11.70 -24.83 -4.25
C ALA A 18 -11.07 -23.49 -4.62
N ILE A 19 -10.26 -22.89 -3.73
CA ILE A 19 -9.51 -21.66 -4.03
C ILE A 19 -8.45 -21.91 -5.10
N ARG A 20 -7.63 -22.96 -4.98
CA ARG A 20 -6.58 -23.30 -5.96
C ARG A 20 -7.14 -23.48 -7.37
N ALA A 21 -8.32 -24.09 -7.50
CA ALA A 21 -9.02 -24.27 -8.78
C ALA A 21 -9.31 -22.94 -9.51
N GLN A 22 -9.36 -21.83 -8.78
CA GLN A 22 -9.56 -20.50 -9.36
C GLN A 22 -8.29 -19.91 -9.98
N PHE A 23 -7.10 -20.49 -9.77
CA PHE A 23 -5.82 -19.99 -10.27
C PHE A 23 -5.28 -20.90 -11.38
N PRO A 24 -5.57 -20.61 -12.67
CA PRO A 24 -5.24 -21.52 -13.76
C PRO A 24 -3.76 -21.91 -13.83
N ILE A 25 -2.85 -20.98 -13.51
CA ILE A 25 -1.41 -21.21 -13.58
C ILE A 25 -0.91 -22.29 -12.61
N LEU A 26 -1.60 -22.51 -11.49
CA LEU A 26 -1.21 -23.52 -10.49
C LEU A 26 -1.44 -24.97 -10.96
N HIS A 27 -2.12 -25.14 -12.10
CA HIS A 27 -2.36 -26.44 -12.74
C HIS A 27 -1.38 -26.71 -13.89
N THR A 28 -0.38 -25.85 -14.08
CA THR A 28 0.67 -26.04 -15.10
C THR A 28 1.85 -26.84 -14.55
N THR A 29 2.75 -27.22 -15.44
CA THR A 29 4.01 -27.89 -15.09
C THR A 29 5.20 -26.98 -15.39
N MET A 30 6.27 -27.12 -14.59
CA MET A 30 7.55 -26.47 -14.79
C MET A 30 8.63 -27.56 -14.77
N HIS A 31 9.45 -27.64 -15.82
CA HIS A 31 10.44 -28.71 -16.01
C HIS A 31 9.87 -30.13 -15.83
N GLY A 32 8.67 -30.36 -16.37
CA GLY A 32 7.99 -31.67 -16.34
C GLY A 32 7.39 -32.06 -14.97
N ARG A 33 7.38 -31.16 -13.98
CA ARG A 33 6.82 -31.41 -12.65
C ARG A 33 5.68 -30.43 -12.34
N PRO A 34 4.71 -30.78 -11.47
CA PRO A 34 3.68 -29.84 -11.03
C PRO A 34 4.27 -28.56 -10.43
N LEU A 35 3.71 -27.41 -10.78
CA LEU A 35 4.18 -26.12 -10.26
C LEU A 35 3.93 -26.00 -8.74
N VAL A 36 4.99 -25.70 -8.00
CA VAL A 36 4.94 -25.28 -6.59
C VAL A 36 5.50 -23.86 -6.49
N TYR A 37 4.60 -22.87 -6.49
CA TYR A 37 4.98 -21.44 -6.52
C TYR A 37 5.07 -20.86 -5.11
N LEU A 38 6.30 -20.64 -4.61
CA LEU A 38 6.60 -20.13 -3.27
C LEU A 38 7.26 -18.73 -3.32
N ASP A 39 6.85 -17.90 -4.27
CA ASP A 39 7.42 -16.56 -4.49
C ASP A 39 6.34 -15.46 -4.51
N SER A 40 5.24 -15.67 -3.78
CA SER A 40 4.09 -14.75 -3.77
C SER A 40 4.41 -13.39 -3.15
N ALA A 41 5.44 -13.30 -2.30
CA ALA A 41 5.91 -12.04 -1.72
C ALA A 41 6.50 -11.09 -2.79
N ALA A 42 7.04 -11.63 -3.89
CA ALA A 42 7.46 -10.84 -5.04
C ALA A 42 6.24 -10.42 -5.88
N SER A 43 5.41 -11.39 -6.28
CA SER A 43 4.17 -11.13 -7.02
C SER A 43 3.22 -12.33 -6.89
N THR A 44 1.94 -12.05 -6.67
CA THR A 44 0.93 -13.09 -6.54
C THR A 44 0.47 -13.62 -7.90
N GLN A 45 -0.03 -14.86 -7.93
CA GLN A 45 -0.77 -15.37 -9.09
C GLN A 45 -2.17 -14.76 -9.17
N LYS A 46 -2.84 -14.85 -10.32
CA LYS A 46 -4.12 -14.16 -10.57
C LYS A 46 -5.26 -15.17 -10.66
N PRO A 47 -6.37 -14.98 -9.93
CA PRO A 47 -7.53 -15.84 -10.06
C PRO A 47 -8.24 -15.54 -11.39
N ARG A 48 -9.00 -16.50 -11.88
CA ARG A 48 -9.73 -16.42 -13.16
C ARG A 48 -10.63 -15.19 -13.21
N ALA A 49 -11.27 -14.81 -12.11
CA ALA A 49 -12.12 -13.62 -12.04
C ALA A 49 -11.38 -12.32 -12.43
N VAL A 50 -10.11 -12.17 -12.03
CA VAL A 50 -9.29 -10.99 -12.38
C VAL A 50 -8.91 -11.02 -13.86
N ILE A 51 -8.53 -12.18 -14.37
CA ILE A 51 -8.18 -12.38 -15.78
C ILE A 51 -9.39 -12.06 -16.67
N GLU A 52 -10.56 -12.61 -16.33
CA GLU A 52 -11.80 -12.39 -17.08
C GLU A 52 -12.31 -10.96 -17.00
N ALA A 53 -12.12 -10.26 -15.88
CA ALA A 53 -12.47 -8.85 -15.78
C ALA A 53 -11.65 -7.98 -16.75
N HIS A 54 -10.35 -8.23 -16.85
CA HIS A 54 -9.49 -7.55 -17.83
C HIS A 54 -9.88 -7.88 -19.26
N ARG A 55 -10.06 -9.17 -19.57
CA ARG A 55 -10.45 -9.64 -20.90
C ARG A 55 -11.76 -8.99 -21.34
N ARG A 56 -12.79 -9.03 -20.49
CA ARG A 56 -14.09 -8.43 -20.75
C ARG A 56 -13.99 -6.93 -21.01
N PHE A 57 -13.25 -6.19 -20.18
CA PHE A 57 -13.09 -4.75 -20.37
C PHE A 57 -12.52 -4.42 -21.75
N TYR A 58 -11.46 -5.09 -22.19
CA TYR A 58 -10.87 -4.85 -23.49
C TYR A 58 -11.74 -5.28 -24.67
N GLU A 59 -12.50 -6.36 -24.54
CA GLU A 59 -13.38 -6.84 -25.60
C GLU A 59 -14.69 -6.05 -25.73
N GLN A 60 -15.18 -5.44 -24.65
CA GLN A 60 -16.58 -4.96 -24.57
C GLN A 60 -16.74 -3.49 -24.15
N ASP A 61 -15.82 -2.95 -23.33
CA ASP A 61 -16.03 -1.67 -22.64
C ASP A 61 -14.87 -0.67 -22.85
N TYR A 62 -13.84 -1.03 -23.61
CA TYR A 62 -12.65 -0.20 -23.75
C TYR A 62 -12.95 1.11 -24.49
N ALA A 63 -12.72 2.20 -23.77
CA ALA A 63 -12.66 3.57 -24.26
C ALA A 63 -11.79 4.39 -23.31
N ASN A 64 -11.32 5.55 -23.77
CA ASN A 64 -10.68 6.48 -22.85
C ASN A 64 -11.71 7.03 -21.86
N ILE A 65 -11.27 7.28 -20.63
CA ILE A 65 -12.13 7.68 -19.50
C ILE A 65 -12.32 9.21 -19.45
N HIS A 66 -13.19 9.67 -18.55
CA HIS A 66 -13.49 11.06 -18.19
C HIS A 66 -14.29 11.86 -19.22
N ARG A 67 -13.68 12.31 -20.32
CA ARG A 67 -14.25 13.41 -21.15
C ARG A 67 -15.12 12.96 -22.32
N GLY A 68 -15.26 11.65 -22.55
CA GLY A 68 -16.07 11.14 -23.66
C GLY A 68 -17.57 11.19 -23.34
N VAL A 69 -18.34 11.76 -24.26
CA VAL A 69 -19.82 11.84 -24.17
C VAL A 69 -20.53 10.63 -24.74
N TYR A 70 -19.79 9.71 -25.35
CA TYR A 70 -20.35 8.48 -25.93
C TYR A 70 -20.38 7.35 -24.90
N ASP A 71 -21.34 6.44 -25.10
CA ASP A 71 -21.71 5.37 -24.18
C ASP A 71 -20.52 4.53 -23.68
N LEU A 72 -19.63 4.07 -24.57
CA LEU A 72 -18.42 3.31 -24.17
C LEU A 72 -17.51 4.09 -23.19
N SER A 73 -17.28 5.39 -23.43
CA SER A 73 -16.45 6.20 -22.53
C SER A 73 -17.11 6.43 -21.16
N GLN A 74 -18.43 6.61 -21.15
CA GLN A 74 -19.19 6.73 -19.90
C GLN A 74 -19.14 5.43 -19.09
N ARG A 75 -19.30 4.27 -19.74
CA ARG A 75 -19.14 2.95 -19.08
C ARG A 75 -17.73 2.75 -18.53
N ALA A 76 -16.69 3.01 -19.33
CA ALA A 76 -15.30 2.90 -18.89
C ALA A 76 -15.01 3.79 -17.67
N THR A 77 -15.51 5.04 -17.70
CA THR A 77 -15.38 5.99 -16.58
C THR A 77 -16.08 5.48 -15.32
N ALA A 78 -17.33 5.00 -15.46
CA ALA A 78 -18.07 4.44 -14.34
C ALA A 78 -17.36 3.23 -13.73
N MET A 79 -16.80 2.33 -14.54
CA MET A 79 -16.05 1.17 -14.08
C MET A 79 -14.77 1.57 -13.34
N HIS A 80 -14.04 2.57 -13.84
CA HIS A 80 -12.86 3.12 -13.18
C HIS A 80 -13.19 3.75 -11.81
N ASP A 81 -14.25 4.55 -11.75
CA ASP A 81 -14.70 5.17 -10.49
C ASP A 81 -15.25 4.13 -9.51
N GLU A 82 -15.92 3.08 -10.00
CA GLU A 82 -16.36 1.96 -9.17
C GLU A 82 -15.16 1.19 -8.60
N ALA A 83 -14.09 1.00 -9.38
CA ALA A 83 -12.84 0.41 -8.88
C ALA A 83 -12.26 1.26 -7.74
N ARG A 84 -12.28 2.60 -7.86
CA ARG A 84 -11.86 3.51 -6.78
C ARG A 84 -12.73 3.35 -5.54
N CYS A 85 -14.05 3.25 -5.69
CA CYS A 85 -14.98 3.02 -4.58
C CYS A 85 -14.77 1.64 -3.92
N LYS A 86 -14.39 0.61 -4.70
CA LYS A 86 -14.05 -0.72 -4.16
C LYS A 86 -12.80 -0.65 -3.30
N VAL A 87 -11.75 0.02 -3.78
CA VAL A 87 -10.52 0.25 -2.99
C VAL A 87 -10.83 1.03 -1.71
N GLN A 88 -11.60 2.12 -1.83
CA GLN A 88 -12.03 2.91 -0.67
C GLN A 88 -12.69 2.04 0.40
N ARG A 89 -13.68 1.22 0.04
CA ARG A 89 -14.34 0.32 0.99
C ARG A 89 -13.41 -0.76 1.53
N PHE A 90 -12.52 -1.28 0.69
CA PHE A 90 -11.60 -2.36 1.05
C PHE A 90 -10.61 -1.96 2.15
N ILE A 91 -10.18 -0.70 2.18
CA ILE A 91 -9.29 -0.18 3.22
C ILE A 91 -10.01 0.69 4.27
N GLY A 92 -11.35 0.77 4.22
CA GLY A 92 -12.13 1.59 5.14
C GLY A 92 -11.89 3.10 5.02
N ALA A 93 -11.52 3.63 3.85
CA ALA A 93 -11.30 5.07 3.67
C ALA A 93 -12.62 5.86 3.73
N PRO A 94 -12.63 7.06 4.35
CA PRO A 94 -13.84 7.86 4.51
C PRO A 94 -14.35 8.44 3.18
N ASP A 95 -13.46 8.73 2.22
CA ASP A 95 -13.84 9.27 0.90
C ASP A 95 -13.02 8.62 -0.21
N ARG A 96 -13.67 8.34 -1.35
CA ARG A 96 -13.01 7.80 -2.55
C ARG A 96 -11.96 8.78 -3.12
N ARG A 97 -12.11 10.08 -2.88
CA ARG A 97 -11.16 11.13 -3.31
C ARG A 97 -9.81 11.00 -2.62
N GLU A 98 -9.74 10.29 -1.50
CA GLU A 98 -8.50 9.98 -0.80
C GLU A 98 -7.71 8.82 -1.43
N ILE A 99 -8.27 8.17 -2.44
CA ILE A 99 -7.61 7.10 -3.19
C ILE A 99 -6.97 7.72 -4.42
N VAL A 100 -5.67 7.57 -4.57
CA VAL A 100 -4.91 7.93 -5.77
C VAL A 100 -4.42 6.63 -6.41
N PHE A 101 -4.76 6.42 -7.68
CA PHE A 101 -4.24 5.27 -8.43
C PHE A 101 -2.83 5.58 -8.91
N THR A 102 -1.94 4.60 -8.73
CA THR A 102 -0.55 4.65 -9.16
C THR A 102 -0.22 3.37 -9.94
N ARG A 103 0.98 3.30 -10.49
CA ARG A 103 1.53 2.10 -11.13
C ARG A 103 1.88 1.02 -10.11
N ASN A 104 2.26 1.41 -8.89
CA ASN A 104 2.65 0.54 -7.78
C ASN A 104 2.87 1.37 -6.49
N ALA A 105 3.12 0.68 -5.36
CA ALA A 105 3.50 1.33 -4.11
C ALA A 105 4.75 2.21 -4.25
N THR A 106 5.72 1.83 -5.09
CA THR A 106 6.92 2.64 -5.34
C THR A 106 6.59 4.04 -5.85
N GLU A 107 5.66 4.17 -6.79
CA GLU A 107 5.20 5.47 -7.26
C GLU A 107 4.44 6.25 -6.19
N ALA A 108 3.67 5.56 -5.34
CA ALA A 108 3.01 6.18 -4.19
C ALA A 108 4.02 6.82 -3.22
N PHE A 109 5.11 6.12 -2.86
CA PHE A 109 6.19 6.71 -2.04
C PHE A 109 6.81 7.94 -2.70
N ASN A 110 7.02 7.90 -4.02
CA ASN A 110 7.61 9.03 -4.75
C ASN A 110 6.67 10.25 -4.80
N ILE A 111 5.36 10.04 -4.96
CA ILE A 111 4.38 11.12 -4.89
C ILE A 111 4.44 11.81 -3.52
N VAL A 112 4.39 11.03 -2.44
CA VAL A 112 4.46 11.58 -1.07
C VAL A 112 5.80 12.25 -0.81
N ALA A 113 6.92 11.63 -1.20
CA ALA A 113 8.25 12.22 -1.06
C ALA A 113 8.37 13.58 -1.76
N GLN A 114 7.96 13.68 -3.01
CA GLN A 114 8.16 14.89 -3.83
C GLN A 114 7.15 15.99 -3.54
N CYS A 115 5.88 15.63 -3.30
CA CYS A 115 4.81 16.61 -3.18
C CYS A 115 4.45 16.92 -1.73
N PHE A 116 4.59 15.95 -0.81
CA PHE A 116 4.29 16.19 0.59
C PHE A 116 5.54 16.53 1.39
N VAL A 117 6.53 15.64 1.41
CA VAL A 117 7.65 15.77 2.36
C VAL A 117 8.65 16.82 1.91
N ARG A 118 9.16 16.73 0.68
CA ARG A 118 10.22 17.62 0.15
C ARG A 118 9.94 19.11 0.34
N PRO A 119 8.74 19.66 0.04
CA PRO A 119 8.47 21.09 0.22
C PRO A 119 8.47 21.57 1.68
N ARG A 120 8.44 20.63 2.64
CA ARG A 120 8.36 20.91 4.08
C ARG A 120 9.72 20.74 4.79
N LEU A 121 10.74 20.27 4.09
CA LEU A 121 12.06 20.01 4.66
C LEU A 121 12.98 21.23 4.59
N THR A 122 13.79 21.36 5.63
CA THR A 122 14.91 22.29 5.74
C THR A 122 16.20 21.53 6.11
N PRO A 123 17.38 22.10 5.86
CA PRO A 123 18.63 21.45 6.22
C PRO A 123 18.68 21.05 7.71
N GLY A 124 19.06 19.80 7.98
CA GLY A 124 19.11 19.24 9.33
C GLY A 124 17.84 18.53 9.81
N ASP A 125 16.72 18.69 9.11
CA ASP A 125 15.50 17.92 9.36
C ASP A 125 15.72 16.42 9.12
N GLU A 126 14.88 15.58 9.73
CA GLU A 126 15.01 14.13 9.70
C GLU A 126 13.75 13.45 9.14
N ILE A 127 13.96 12.45 8.30
CA ILE A 127 12.96 11.46 7.88
C ILE A 127 13.33 10.15 8.57
N LEU A 128 12.44 9.63 9.42
CA LEU A 128 12.67 8.40 10.16
C LEU A 128 12.08 7.20 9.41
N VAL A 129 12.89 6.18 9.20
CA VAL A 129 12.54 4.88 8.61
C VAL A 129 13.02 3.73 9.50
N THR A 130 12.81 2.48 9.10
CA THR A 130 13.38 1.31 9.78
C THR A 130 14.54 0.69 8.96
N GLU A 131 15.40 -0.11 9.57
CA GLU A 131 16.42 -0.86 8.82
C GLU A 131 15.84 -1.99 7.94
N MET A 132 14.58 -2.40 8.18
CA MET A 132 13.91 -3.48 7.42
C MET A 132 13.07 -2.97 6.24
N GLU A 133 13.20 -1.70 5.87
CA GLU A 133 12.44 -1.15 4.75
C GLU A 133 12.83 -1.76 3.40
N HIS A 134 11.84 -1.93 2.54
CA HIS A 134 12.08 -2.21 1.13
C HIS A 134 12.72 -0.98 0.47
N HIS A 135 13.58 -1.14 -0.54
CA HIS A 135 14.24 -0.01 -1.22
C HIS A 135 13.26 1.05 -1.76
N ALA A 136 12.06 0.62 -2.15
CA ALA A 136 10.99 1.52 -2.57
C ALA A 136 10.56 2.52 -1.49
N ASN A 137 10.72 2.17 -0.21
CA ASN A 137 10.46 2.99 0.96
C ASN A 137 11.75 3.51 1.64
N ILE A 138 12.86 3.57 0.90
CA ILE A 138 14.14 4.17 1.35
C ILE A 138 14.62 5.21 0.34
N VAL A 139 14.77 4.79 -0.92
CA VAL A 139 15.40 5.58 -1.98
C VAL A 139 14.69 6.93 -2.22
N PRO A 140 13.35 7.02 -2.27
CA PRO A 140 12.69 8.31 -2.44
C PRO A 140 13.03 9.31 -1.33
N TRP A 141 13.18 8.84 -0.10
CA TRP A 141 13.54 9.67 1.05
C TRP A 141 15.00 10.13 0.98
N GLN A 142 15.91 9.24 0.58
CA GLN A 142 17.32 9.59 0.36
C GLN A 142 17.47 10.67 -0.72
N MET A 143 16.75 10.55 -1.84
CA MET A 143 16.79 11.53 -2.93
C MET A 143 16.35 12.92 -2.47
N ILE A 144 15.25 13.02 -1.69
CA ILE A 144 14.79 14.32 -1.21
C ILE A 144 15.66 14.86 -0.07
N ALA A 145 16.27 13.97 0.75
CA ALA A 145 17.21 14.36 1.78
C ALA A 145 18.47 14.99 1.18
N GLU A 146 19.04 14.36 0.14
CA GLU A 146 20.17 14.91 -0.63
C GLU A 146 19.84 16.28 -1.23
N ALA A 147 18.63 16.45 -1.79
CA ALA A 147 18.21 17.70 -2.43
C ALA A 147 17.91 18.84 -1.44
N THR A 148 17.65 18.55 -0.17
CA THR A 148 17.18 19.53 0.84
C THR A 148 18.17 19.74 1.98
N GLY A 149 19.18 18.88 2.12
CA GLY A 149 20.07 18.86 3.28
C GLY A 149 19.46 18.22 4.53
N ALA A 150 18.31 17.55 4.41
CA ALA A 150 17.74 16.72 5.45
C ALA A 150 18.53 15.40 5.58
N ARG A 151 18.18 14.57 6.57
CA ARG A 151 18.79 13.25 6.81
C ARG A 151 17.74 12.16 6.86
N VAL A 152 18.10 10.97 6.38
CA VAL A 152 17.32 9.75 6.63
C VAL A 152 17.93 9.05 7.83
N VAL A 153 17.12 8.80 8.85
CA VAL A 153 17.50 8.09 10.08
C VAL A 153 16.81 6.73 10.07
N ALA A 154 17.55 5.65 10.31
CA ALA A 154 16.98 4.30 10.35
C ALA A 154 16.91 3.82 11.81
N ALA A 155 15.71 3.42 12.25
CA ALA A 155 15.51 2.75 13.52
C ALA A 155 15.98 1.28 13.41
N PRO A 156 16.75 0.80 14.40
CA PRO A 156 17.40 -0.48 14.32
C PRO A 156 16.41 -1.65 14.40
N VAL A 157 16.86 -2.78 13.87
CA VAL A 157 16.18 -4.06 13.99
C VAL A 157 16.98 -4.95 14.92
N THR A 158 16.29 -5.58 15.87
CA THR A 158 16.90 -6.50 16.82
C THR A 158 17.39 -7.78 16.13
N ASP A 159 18.27 -8.54 16.79
CA ASP A 159 18.73 -9.85 16.28
C ASP A 159 17.59 -10.86 16.05
N ALA A 160 16.43 -10.65 16.68
CA ALA A 160 15.22 -11.44 16.47
C ALA A 160 14.47 -11.07 15.18
N GLY A 161 14.90 -10.03 14.46
CA GLY A 161 14.22 -9.50 13.28
C GLY A 161 13.04 -8.58 13.62
N GLU A 162 12.92 -8.13 14.87
CA GLU A 162 11.86 -7.22 15.32
C GLU A 162 12.33 -5.77 15.31
N LEU A 163 11.43 -4.83 15.00
CA LEU A 163 11.70 -3.40 15.15
C LEU A 163 12.04 -3.08 16.60
N ASP A 164 13.17 -2.42 16.84
CA ASP A 164 13.43 -1.79 18.14
C ASP A 164 12.49 -0.58 18.30
N LEU A 165 11.34 -0.84 18.90
CA LEU A 165 10.26 0.12 19.04
C LEU A 165 10.65 1.30 19.94
N ASP A 166 11.43 1.04 20.98
CA ASP A 166 11.89 2.09 21.90
C ASP A 166 12.89 3.02 21.21
N ALA A 167 13.83 2.46 20.44
CA ALA A 167 14.74 3.26 19.62
C ALA A 167 13.99 4.07 18.55
N MET A 168 12.99 3.48 17.89
CA MET A 168 12.13 4.17 16.91
C MET A 168 11.41 5.36 17.56
N ILE A 169 10.74 5.15 18.69
CA ILE A 169 9.98 6.22 19.38
C ILE A 169 10.91 7.27 19.99
N GLY A 170 12.08 6.86 20.48
CA GLY A 170 13.11 7.73 21.04
C GLY A 170 13.77 8.62 20.00
N ALA A 171 13.91 8.14 18.75
CA ALA A 171 14.46 8.91 17.64
C ALA A 171 13.53 10.03 17.13
N MET A 172 12.23 9.99 17.47
CA MET A 172 11.27 11.03 17.10
C MET A 172 11.47 12.31 17.93
N GLY A 173 12.38 13.16 17.47
CA GLY A 173 12.73 14.44 18.08
C GLY A 173 12.18 15.66 17.33
N PRO A 174 12.54 16.89 17.75
CA PRO A 174 12.10 18.12 17.11
C PRO A 174 12.50 18.26 15.63
N ALA A 175 13.58 17.58 15.22
CA ALA A 175 14.06 17.53 13.84
C ALA A 175 13.27 16.55 12.96
N THR A 176 12.56 15.59 13.54
CA THR A 176 11.81 14.58 12.79
C THR A 176 10.58 15.22 12.15
N LYS A 177 10.52 15.24 10.82
CA LYS A 177 9.42 15.84 10.05
C LYS A 177 8.52 14.83 9.36
N PHE A 178 8.97 13.59 9.27
CA PHE A 178 8.22 12.51 8.63
C PHE A 178 8.67 11.15 9.13
N VAL A 179 7.73 10.21 9.21
CA VAL A 179 8.01 8.79 9.50
C VAL A 179 7.47 7.95 8.35
N SER A 180 8.26 6.99 7.86
CA SER A 180 7.77 5.96 6.95
C SER A 180 8.21 4.58 7.39
N LEU A 181 7.28 3.63 7.46
CA LEU A 181 7.61 2.26 7.90
C LEU A 181 6.80 1.17 7.21
N ALA A 182 7.42 0.01 7.04
CA ALA A 182 6.76 -1.22 6.62
C ALA A 182 5.83 -1.73 7.72
N TRP A 183 4.60 -2.07 7.36
CA TRP A 183 3.71 -2.79 8.28
C TRP A 183 4.10 -4.26 8.37
N VAL A 184 4.45 -4.88 7.24
CA VAL A 184 4.97 -6.25 7.21
C VAL A 184 6.24 -6.29 6.36
N SER A 185 7.34 -6.76 6.95
CA SER A 185 8.61 -6.92 6.24
C SER A 185 8.47 -7.96 5.13
N ASN A 186 8.93 -7.63 3.92
CA ASN A 186 8.93 -8.58 2.80
C ASN A 186 10.02 -9.66 2.89
N VAL A 187 11.00 -9.47 3.78
CA VAL A 187 12.12 -10.41 3.96
C VAL A 187 11.89 -11.24 5.23
N LEU A 188 11.65 -10.57 6.36
CA LEU A 188 11.57 -11.23 7.66
C LEU A 188 10.15 -11.75 7.98
N GLY A 189 9.12 -11.21 7.32
CA GLY A 189 7.73 -11.49 7.66
C GLY A 189 7.26 -10.83 8.98
N THR A 190 8.14 -10.07 9.64
CA THR A 190 7.85 -9.31 10.86
C THR A 190 6.66 -8.39 10.64
N VAL A 191 5.69 -8.45 11.56
CA VAL A 191 4.53 -7.55 11.60
C VAL A 191 4.85 -6.44 12.60
N ASN A 192 5.10 -5.23 12.10
CA ASN A 192 5.47 -4.10 12.95
C ASN A 192 4.25 -3.52 13.67
N PRO A 193 4.41 -3.02 14.91
CA PRO A 193 3.35 -2.38 15.70
C PRO A 193 3.09 -0.94 15.22
N VAL A 194 2.61 -0.80 13.98
CA VAL A 194 2.43 0.49 13.29
C VAL A 194 1.49 1.43 14.04
N GLU A 195 0.45 0.91 14.70
CA GLU A 195 -0.50 1.69 15.50
C GLU A 195 0.22 2.44 16.63
N THR A 196 1.17 1.78 17.30
CA THR A 196 1.96 2.37 18.39
C THR A 196 2.90 3.46 17.86
N VAL A 197 3.54 3.22 16.71
CA VAL A 197 4.39 4.22 16.04
C VAL A 197 3.57 5.44 15.61
N ILE A 198 2.40 5.22 15.01
CA ILE A 198 1.48 6.28 14.58
C ILE A 198 1.03 7.12 15.78
N ALA A 199 0.62 6.48 16.88
CA ALA A 199 0.21 7.20 18.08
C ALA A 199 1.33 8.06 18.67
N ALA A 200 2.57 7.54 18.71
CA ALA A 200 3.74 8.26 19.20
C ALA A 200 4.14 9.43 18.29
N ALA A 201 3.95 9.29 16.97
CA ALA A 201 4.20 10.35 15.99
C ALA A 201 3.11 11.43 16.02
N ALA A 202 1.84 11.03 16.14
CA ALA A 202 0.69 11.93 16.21
C ALA A 202 0.78 12.87 17.43
N GLY A 203 1.20 12.36 18.59
CA GLY A 203 1.44 13.18 19.79
C GLY A 203 2.49 14.28 19.61
N ARG A 204 3.29 14.20 18.55
CA ARG A 204 4.35 15.17 18.19
C ARG A 204 4.03 15.93 16.90
N GLY A 205 2.87 15.69 16.27
CA GLY A 205 2.49 16.29 15.00
C GLY A 205 3.33 15.83 13.80
N ILE A 206 3.92 14.63 13.87
CA ILE A 206 4.76 14.06 12.81
C ILE A 206 3.89 13.18 11.91
N PRO A 207 3.75 13.48 10.60
CA PRO A 207 2.98 12.64 9.69
C PRO A 207 3.64 11.28 9.43
N VAL A 208 2.82 10.25 9.26
CA VAL A 208 3.25 8.85 9.07
C VAL A 208 2.74 8.24 7.77
N MET A 209 3.66 7.66 7.00
CA MET A 209 3.36 6.79 5.87
C MET A 209 3.60 5.32 6.21
N VAL A 210 2.65 4.46 5.86
CA VAL A 210 2.74 3.02 6.07
C VAL A 210 2.89 2.30 4.72
N ASP A 211 3.96 1.51 4.58
CA ASP A 211 4.09 0.53 3.50
C ASP A 211 3.26 -0.71 3.84
N ALA A 212 2.11 -0.84 3.17
CA ALA A 212 1.19 -1.97 3.32
C ALA A 212 1.31 -2.99 2.18
N ALA A 213 2.36 -2.94 1.36
CA ALA A 213 2.49 -3.79 0.17
C ALA A 213 2.48 -5.30 0.48
N GLN A 214 2.91 -5.72 1.68
CA GLN A 214 2.77 -7.10 2.16
C GLN A 214 1.60 -7.29 3.12
N ALA A 215 1.20 -6.25 3.84
CA ALA A 215 0.13 -6.34 4.85
C ALA A 215 -1.25 -6.50 4.22
N VAL A 216 -1.54 -5.76 3.14
CA VAL A 216 -2.88 -5.58 2.59
C VAL A 216 -3.55 -6.88 2.10
N GLN A 217 -2.75 -7.88 1.72
CA GLN A 217 -3.24 -9.19 1.27
C GLN A 217 -3.41 -10.22 2.41
N HIS A 218 -2.86 -9.93 3.59
CA HIS A 218 -2.80 -10.87 4.72
C HIS A 218 -3.54 -10.37 5.95
N ARG A 219 -3.94 -9.10 5.98
CA ARG A 219 -4.57 -8.45 7.13
C ARG A 219 -5.69 -7.53 6.66
N PRO A 220 -6.80 -7.45 7.40
CA PRO A 220 -7.76 -6.37 7.22
C PRO A 220 -7.08 -5.02 7.40
N VAL A 221 -7.39 -4.07 6.53
CA VAL A 221 -6.90 -2.69 6.62
C VAL A 221 -8.10 -1.78 6.87
N ASP A 222 -8.02 -0.97 7.92
CA ASP A 222 -8.95 0.12 8.20
C ASP A 222 -8.11 1.37 8.46
N VAL A 223 -8.04 2.26 7.49
CA VAL A 223 -7.20 3.47 7.57
C VAL A 223 -7.69 4.47 8.62
N GLN A 224 -9.00 4.45 8.92
CA GLN A 224 -9.56 5.32 9.95
C GLN A 224 -9.17 4.83 11.34
N ALA A 225 -9.26 3.52 11.57
CA ALA A 225 -8.85 2.91 12.84
C ALA A 225 -7.32 2.96 13.04
N LEU A 226 -6.55 2.78 11.97
CA LEU A 226 -5.09 2.78 12.01
C LEU A 226 -4.50 4.16 12.33
N GLY A 227 -5.14 5.24 11.85
CA GLY A 227 -4.74 6.61 12.16
C GLY A 227 -3.57 7.15 11.31
N ALA A 228 -3.04 6.40 10.35
CA ALA A 228 -1.96 6.83 9.45
C ALA A 228 -2.33 8.08 8.63
N ASP A 229 -1.32 8.76 8.07
CA ASP A 229 -1.52 9.89 7.15
C ASP A 229 -1.51 9.46 5.69
N PHE A 230 -0.71 8.45 5.37
CA PHE A 230 -0.60 7.83 4.06
C PHE A 230 -0.45 6.31 4.16
N ILE A 231 -0.97 5.58 3.17
CA ILE A 231 -0.75 4.14 2.99
C ILE A 231 -0.48 3.86 1.53
N ALA A 232 0.51 3.01 1.25
CA ALA A 232 0.81 2.54 -0.10
C ALA A 232 0.74 1.02 -0.23
N PHE A 233 0.20 0.51 -1.34
CA PHE A 233 0.26 -0.90 -1.70
C PHE A 233 0.17 -1.14 -3.21
N SER A 234 0.55 -2.34 -3.64
CA SER A 234 0.63 -2.73 -5.06
C SER A 234 -0.40 -3.81 -5.41
N GLY A 235 -1.15 -3.63 -6.50
CA GLY A 235 -2.17 -4.58 -6.95
C GLY A 235 -1.62 -5.98 -7.25
N HIS A 236 -0.42 -6.07 -7.85
CA HIS A 236 0.20 -7.35 -8.18
C HIS A 236 0.63 -8.20 -6.96
N LYS A 237 0.65 -7.61 -5.76
CA LYS A 237 0.86 -8.30 -4.49
C LYS A 237 -0.45 -8.54 -3.73
N MET A 238 -1.60 -8.43 -4.39
CA MET A 238 -2.91 -8.74 -3.79
C MET A 238 -3.83 -9.40 -4.81
N TYR A 239 -3.26 -10.30 -5.61
CA TYR A 239 -3.92 -11.07 -6.66
C TYR A 239 -4.44 -10.25 -7.86
N GLY A 240 -4.13 -8.96 -7.90
CA GLY A 240 -4.48 -8.03 -8.96
C GLY A 240 -3.46 -7.97 -10.11
N PRO A 241 -3.70 -7.12 -11.12
CA PRO A 241 -2.82 -6.94 -12.27
C PRO A 241 -1.53 -6.19 -11.91
N SER A 242 -0.48 -6.39 -12.71
CA SER A 242 0.70 -5.52 -12.72
C SER A 242 0.36 -4.12 -13.22
N GLY A 243 1.18 -3.14 -12.86
CA GLY A 243 0.99 -1.75 -13.30
C GLY A 243 -0.17 -1.04 -12.58
N THR A 244 -0.66 -1.60 -11.47
CA THR A 244 -1.65 -0.97 -10.60
C THR A 244 -1.14 -0.92 -9.17
N GLY A 245 -1.40 0.19 -8.51
CA GLY A 245 -1.07 0.48 -7.13
C GLY A 245 -2.02 1.55 -6.59
N VAL A 246 -1.94 1.73 -5.28
CA VAL A 246 -2.77 2.69 -4.55
C VAL A 246 -1.88 3.46 -3.59
N LEU A 247 -2.05 4.78 -3.63
CA LEU A 247 -1.76 5.68 -2.52
C LEU A 247 -3.10 6.05 -1.90
N TRP A 248 -3.29 5.75 -0.62
CA TRP A 248 -4.28 6.44 0.20
C TRP A 248 -3.58 7.56 0.97
N GLY A 249 -4.21 8.71 1.07
CA GLY A 249 -3.76 9.80 1.93
C GLY A 249 -4.95 10.60 2.46
N ARG A 250 -4.83 11.14 3.68
CA ARG A 250 -5.89 12.00 4.23
C ARG A 250 -6.20 13.16 3.29
N ALA A 251 -7.49 13.49 3.14
CA ALA A 251 -7.95 14.53 2.22
C ALA A 251 -7.19 15.86 2.38
N GLY A 252 -7.05 16.34 3.62
CA GLY A 252 -6.33 17.59 3.89
C GLY A 252 -4.84 17.55 3.51
N HIS A 253 -4.19 16.39 3.58
CA HIS A 253 -2.81 16.25 3.13
C HIS A 253 -2.72 16.24 1.60
N LEU A 254 -3.60 15.48 0.94
CA LEU A 254 -3.65 15.41 -0.53
C LEU A 254 -3.99 16.75 -1.17
N GLU A 255 -4.95 17.50 -0.60
CA GLU A 255 -5.32 18.84 -1.07
C GLU A 255 -4.20 19.86 -0.91
N ALA A 256 -3.34 19.70 0.11
CA ALA A 256 -2.20 20.58 0.36
C ALA A 256 -0.94 20.20 -0.44
N MET A 257 -0.97 19.13 -1.24
CA MET A 257 0.15 18.70 -2.08
C MET A 257 0.11 19.40 -3.45
N PRO A 258 1.24 19.94 -3.95
CA PRO A 258 1.34 20.31 -5.36
C PRO A 258 1.27 19.04 -6.23
N PRO A 259 0.91 19.17 -7.52
CA PRO A 259 0.84 18.05 -8.44
C PRO A 259 2.21 17.39 -8.63
N TYR A 260 2.23 16.06 -8.78
CA TYR A 260 3.46 15.28 -9.04
C TYR A 260 3.84 15.27 -10.52
N GLN A 261 2.90 14.87 -11.38
CA GLN A 261 3.04 14.88 -12.83
C GLN A 261 2.07 15.92 -13.41
N GLY A 262 2.56 16.77 -14.31
CA GLY A 262 1.72 17.65 -15.12
C GLY A 262 1.30 16.96 -16.42
N GLY A 263 0.06 17.18 -16.87
CA GLY A 263 -0.46 16.48 -18.04
C GLY A 263 -1.89 16.87 -18.44
N GLY A 264 -2.47 16.07 -19.35
CA GLY A 264 -3.75 16.34 -20.02
C GLY A 264 -5.02 15.77 -19.36
N ASP A 265 -4.89 15.07 -18.25
CA ASP A 265 -6.01 14.71 -17.36
C ASP A 265 -5.87 15.52 -16.07
N MET A 266 -6.99 16.09 -15.60
CA MET A 266 -7.00 17.17 -14.59
C MET A 266 -6.42 16.76 -13.24
#